data_AF-A0A075LRS1-F1
#
_entry.id   AF-A0A075LRS1-F1
#
_cell.length_a   1.000
_cell.length_b   1.000
_cell.length_c   1.000
_cell.angle_alpha   90.00
_cell.angle_beta   90.00
_cell.angle_gamma   90.00
#
_symmetry.space_group_name_H-M   'P 1'
#
loop_
_entity.id
_entity.type
_entity.pdbx_description
1 polymer ?
#
loop_
_entity_poly.entity_id
_entity_poly.type
_entity_poly.pdbx_seq_one_letter_code
_entity_poly.pdbx_strand_id
1 'polypeptide(L)'
;MRKDNEWDTWKELTKNGPLPLVSLAYLVAVYTVHSLCTNIQCFIPEFLVVTTGIILVIWLMKKYHETTLRINREKTAQTTIKLMEKYFSPLILDFFKALERRGILTLSEIEKQLFDNLSLAFLVIERGEALDKIDKRLKYIISNILDQKNPTQYRPFPSISTIFRHFMLSVVSEWDTIDKVIPFNPSPGFSLFLVIPRKNSKNLEDKIIEEYRNYVAHLYESVQNDPNIEETHKKIFTRWFNEFSPPSNPIIIVAYPYQTTIDVLLERLPTVSGATEEYIKFILESKILRQSLEIGNIKLAYLFEAARYNESIVNKLIKLDKRLKMKLGNGSQITLTEFIGLLHPYNRLLTSVQSIDPQLYNEIISNTGPLANLRRLINDLRLAMYGVQPQGEMV
;
A
#
# COMPACT_ATOMS: atom_id res chain seq x y z
N MET A 1 15.82 5.40 -23.52
CA MET A 1 14.68 5.38 -24.46
C MET A 1 14.04 4.01 -24.42
N ARG A 2 12.87 3.86 -23.76
CA ARG A 2 12.16 2.58 -23.62
C ARG A 2 11.12 2.46 -24.74
N LYS A 3 11.20 1.38 -25.52
CA LYS A 3 10.27 1.01 -26.61
C LYS A 3 9.06 0.19 -26.12
N ASP A 4 8.91 0.01 -24.80
CA ASP A 4 7.92 -0.92 -24.22
C ASP A 4 6.50 -0.34 -24.12
N ASN A 5 6.31 0.97 -24.36
CA ASN A 5 5.08 1.67 -24.01
C ASN A 5 3.90 1.41 -24.98
N GLU A 6 4.16 1.08 -26.24
CA GLU A 6 3.09 0.83 -27.22
C GLU A 6 2.41 -0.52 -27.00
N TRP A 7 3.19 -1.57 -26.70
CA TRP A 7 2.65 -2.93 -26.54
C TRP A 7 1.77 -3.08 -25.31
N ASP A 8 2.13 -2.43 -24.20
CA ASP A 8 1.32 -2.43 -22.98
C ASP A 8 0.00 -1.66 -23.18
N THR A 9 0.04 -0.57 -23.95
CA THR A 9 -1.17 0.18 -24.33
C THR A 9 -2.13 -0.70 -25.16
N TRP A 10 -1.61 -1.47 -26.11
CA TRP A 10 -2.41 -2.42 -26.89
C TRP A 10 -2.99 -3.56 -26.04
N LYS A 11 -2.23 -4.02 -25.05
CA LYS A 11 -2.65 -5.09 -24.13
C LYS A 11 -3.77 -4.65 -23.20
N GLU A 12 -3.76 -3.39 -22.74
CA GLU A 12 -4.86 -2.84 -21.94
C GLU A 12 -6.11 -2.56 -22.76
N LEU A 13 -5.96 -2.04 -23.99
CA LEU A 13 -7.08 -1.83 -24.91
C LEU A 13 -7.78 -3.14 -25.32
N THR A 14 -7.07 -4.27 -25.32
CA THR A 14 -7.61 -5.59 -25.69
C THR A 14 -8.22 -6.36 -24.52
N LYS A 15 -7.62 -6.30 -23.32
CA LYS A 15 -8.05 -7.16 -22.22
C LYS A 15 -9.37 -6.71 -21.57
N ASN A 16 -9.67 -5.41 -21.58
CA ASN A 16 -10.92 -4.83 -21.03
C ASN A 16 -11.41 -3.56 -21.78
N GLY A 17 -10.80 -3.19 -22.91
CA GLY A 17 -11.12 -1.96 -23.65
C GLY A 17 -12.07 -2.17 -24.84
N PRO A 18 -12.37 -1.12 -25.63
CA PRO A 18 -13.30 -1.19 -26.74
C PRO A 18 -12.75 -1.92 -27.98
N LEU A 19 -11.49 -2.35 -27.96
CA LEU A 19 -10.80 -2.90 -29.14
C LEU A 19 -11.43 -4.19 -29.68
N PRO A 20 -11.93 -5.14 -28.85
CA PRO A 20 -12.70 -6.28 -29.33
C PRO A 20 -14.02 -5.86 -30.02
N LEU A 21 -14.69 -4.82 -29.51
CA LEU A 21 -15.90 -4.24 -30.12
C LEU A 21 -15.58 -3.53 -31.45
N VAL A 22 -14.47 -2.80 -31.53
CA VAL A 22 -14.01 -2.17 -32.79
C VAL A 22 -13.59 -3.23 -33.82
N SER A 23 -12.96 -4.31 -33.38
CA SER A 23 -12.58 -5.44 -34.25
C SER A 23 -13.82 -6.18 -34.77
N LEU A 24 -14.82 -6.40 -33.91
CA LEU A 24 -16.11 -6.96 -34.30
C LEU A 24 -16.85 -6.05 -35.29
N ALA A 25 -16.89 -4.74 -35.03
CA ALA A 25 -17.49 -3.76 -35.92
C ALA A 25 -16.78 -3.70 -37.28
N TYR A 26 -15.45 -3.82 -37.33
CA TYR A 26 -14.68 -3.92 -38.58
C TYR A 26 -15.09 -5.15 -39.39
N LEU A 27 -15.12 -6.33 -38.74
CA LEU A 27 -15.50 -7.58 -39.41
C LEU A 27 -16.93 -7.54 -39.94
N VAL A 28 -17.87 -6.98 -39.16
CA VAL A 28 -19.26 -6.81 -39.60
C VAL A 28 -19.35 -5.82 -40.77
N ALA A 29 -18.63 -4.70 -40.72
CA ALA A 29 -18.62 -3.71 -41.81
C ALA A 29 -18.02 -4.30 -43.11
N VAL A 30 -16.89 -5.01 -43.02
CA VAL A 30 -16.26 -5.68 -44.17
C VAL A 30 -17.16 -6.78 -44.75
N TYR A 31 -17.81 -7.58 -43.89
CA TYR A 31 -18.79 -8.57 -44.33
C TYR A 31 -19.99 -7.94 -45.04
N THR A 32 -20.45 -6.78 -44.54
CA THR A 32 -21.58 -6.04 -45.13
C THR A 32 -21.20 -5.43 -46.49
N VAL A 33 -19.98 -4.89 -46.63
CA VAL A 33 -19.45 -4.41 -47.92
C VAL A 33 -19.33 -5.57 -48.92
N HIS A 34 -18.86 -6.74 -48.45
CA HIS A 34 -18.74 -7.94 -49.29
C HIS A 34 -20.11 -8.46 -49.77
N SER A 35 -21.15 -8.41 -48.93
CA SER A 35 -22.48 -8.90 -49.29
C SER A 35 -23.27 -7.95 -50.18
N LEU A 36 -22.99 -6.64 -50.12
CA LEU A 36 -23.67 -5.61 -50.91
C LEU A 36 -23.00 -5.30 -52.25
N CYS A 37 -21.67 -5.44 -52.36
CA CYS A 37 -20.94 -5.18 -53.60
C CYS A 37 -20.83 -6.45 -54.46
N THR A 38 -21.42 -6.43 -55.66
CA THR A 38 -21.39 -7.54 -56.62
C THR A 38 -20.17 -7.52 -57.55
N ASN A 39 -19.36 -6.46 -57.54
CA ASN A 39 -18.13 -6.37 -58.33
C ASN A 39 -16.97 -5.69 -57.56
N ILE A 40 -15.75 -5.88 -58.08
CA ILE A 40 -14.52 -5.34 -57.51
C ILE A 40 -14.47 -3.80 -57.53
N GLN A 41 -15.11 -3.16 -58.51
CA GLN A 41 -15.13 -1.70 -58.64
C GLN A 41 -15.97 -1.01 -57.54
N CYS A 42 -16.96 -1.70 -56.97
CA CYS A 42 -17.72 -1.29 -55.78
C CYS A 42 -16.97 -1.64 -54.50
N PHE A 43 -16.40 -2.84 -54.43
CA PHE A 43 -15.78 -3.36 -53.19
C PHE A 43 -14.56 -2.54 -52.73
N ILE A 44 -13.66 -2.19 -53.65
CA ILE A 44 -12.41 -1.48 -53.32
C ILE A 44 -12.65 -0.12 -52.64
N PRO A 45 -13.45 0.81 -53.19
CA PRO A 45 -13.68 2.11 -52.56
C PRO A 45 -14.39 1.99 -51.20
N GLU A 46 -15.42 1.14 -51.08
CA GLU A 46 -16.16 0.94 -49.82
C GLU A 46 -15.26 0.31 -48.74
N PHE A 47 -14.44 -0.67 -49.11
CA PHE A 47 -13.45 -1.25 -48.19
C PHE A 47 -12.42 -0.22 -47.69
N LEU A 48 -11.97 0.67 -48.58
CA LEU A 48 -11.04 1.76 -48.20
C LEU A 48 -11.70 2.77 -47.25
N VAL A 49 -12.96 3.13 -47.48
CA VAL A 49 -13.73 4.03 -46.58
C VAL A 49 -13.91 3.41 -45.19
N VAL A 50 -14.32 2.13 -45.12
CA VAL A 50 -14.46 1.41 -43.84
C VAL A 50 -13.12 1.30 -43.11
N THR A 51 -12.06 0.96 -43.83
CA THR A 51 -10.72 0.79 -43.25
C THR A 51 -10.15 2.12 -42.76
N THR A 52 -10.28 3.20 -43.53
CA THR A 52 -9.83 4.54 -43.10
C THR A 52 -10.63 5.07 -41.91
N GLY A 53 -11.95 4.86 -41.88
CA GLY A 53 -12.78 5.22 -40.72
C GLY A 53 -12.35 4.50 -39.44
N ILE A 54 -12.01 3.22 -39.53
CA ILE A 54 -11.61 2.42 -38.37
C ILE A 54 -10.18 2.74 -37.91
N ILE A 55 -9.26 3.02 -38.83
CA ILE A 55 -7.93 3.58 -38.51
C ILE A 55 -8.08 4.90 -37.74
N LEU A 56 -8.99 5.78 -38.16
CA LEU A 56 -9.23 7.07 -37.49
C LEU A 56 -9.80 6.89 -36.07
N VAL A 57 -10.73 5.96 -35.88
CA VAL A 57 -11.29 5.62 -34.55
C VAL A 57 -10.20 5.08 -33.63
N ILE A 58 -9.38 4.13 -34.10
CA ILE A 58 -8.26 3.57 -33.34
C ILE A 58 -7.26 4.67 -32.97
N TRP A 59 -6.95 5.57 -33.91
CA TRP A 59 -6.04 6.70 -33.67
C TRP A 59 -6.59 7.67 -32.61
N LEU A 60 -7.88 8.03 -32.68
CA LEU A 60 -8.54 8.86 -31.68
C LEU A 60 -8.57 8.20 -30.31
N MET A 61 -8.83 6.89 -30.24
CA MET A 61 -8.78 6.12 -29.00
C MET A 61 -7.38 6.10 -28.38
N LYS A 62 -6.33 5.88 -29.19
CA LYS A 62 -4.94 5.93 -28.73
C LYS A 62 -4.63 7.32 -28.15
N LYS A 63 -4.97 8.38 -28.89
CA LYS A 63 -4.73 9.77 -28.47
C LYS A 63 -5.51 10.13 -27.18
N TYR A 64 -6.76 9.70 -27.07
CA TYR A 64 -7.57 9.90 -25.86
C TYR A 64 -6.95 9.20 -24.67
N HIS A 65 -6.58 7.92 -24.81
CA HIS A 65 -5.96 7.14 -23.74
C HIS A 65 -4.62 7.73 -23.29
N GLU A 66 -3.75 8.13 -24.22
CA GLU A 66 -2.49 8.83 -23.92
C GLU A 66 -2.72 10.14 -23.14
N THR A 67 -3.75 10.90 -23.53
CA THR A 67 -4.10 12.17 -22.87
C THR A 67 -4.65 11.93 -21.46
N THR A 68 -5.54 10.95 -21.29
CA THR A 68 -6.11 10.58 -19.98
C THR A 68 -5.04 10.01 -19.05
N LEU A 69 -4.12 9.18 -19.54
CA LEU A 69 -2.96 8.71 -18.78
C LEU A 69 -2.10 9.88 -18.31
N ARG A 70 -1.86 10.86 -19.18
CA ARG A 70 -1.07 12.05 -18.82
C ARG A 70 -1.76 12.90 -17.76
N ILE A 71 -3.05 13.20 -17.94
CA ILE A 71 -3.84 13.98 -16.96
C ILE A 71 -3.93 13.24 -15.62
N ASN A 72 -4.16 11.93 -15.65
CA ASN A 72 -4.18 11.12 -14.43
C ASN A 72 -2.81 11.12 -13.75
N ARG A 73 -1.70 10.94 -14.49
CA ARG A 73 -0.35 11.03 -13.92
C ARG A 73 -0.06 12.40 -13.30
N GLU A 74 -0.43 13.49 -13.96
CA GLU A 74 -0.23 14.85 -13.44
C GLU A 74 -1.09 15.11 -12.19
N LYS A 75 -2.36 14.69 -12.19
CA LYS A 75 -3.25 14.79 -11.03
C LYS A 75 -2.77 13.93 -9.86
N THR A 76 -2.32 12.72 -10.14
CA THR A 76 -1.78 11.78 -9.16
C THR A 76 -0.46 12.28 -8.56
N ALA A 77 0.44 12.87 -9.37
CA ALA A 77 1.67 13.49 -8.87
C ALA A 77 1.38 14.65 -7.91
N GLN A 78 0.44 15.54 -8.26
CA GLN A 78 0.03 16.65 -7.39
C GLN A 78 -0.57 16.17 -6.06
N THR A 79 -1.41 15.14 -6.09
CA THR A 79 -1.96 14.52 -4.87
C THR A 79 -0.85 13.89 -4.02
N THR A 80 0.14 13.28 -4.65
CA THR A 80 1.24 12.61 -3.94
C THR A 80 2.17 13.60 -3.27
N ILE A 81 2.52 14.71 -3.94
CA ILE A 81 3.26 15.81 -3.33
C ILE A 81 2.50 16.35 -2.12
N LYS A 82 1.19 16.59 -2.24
CA LYS A 82 0.34 17.01 -1.12
C LYS A 82 0.33 15.99 0.03
N LEU A 83 0.35 14.69 -0.26
CA LEU A 83 0.45 13.65 0.75
C LEU A 83 1.83 13.66 1.42
N MET A 84 2.91 13.75 0.66
CA MET A 84 4.25 13.86 1.22
C MET A 84 4.41 15.12 2.09
N GLU A 85 3.89 16.26 1.65
CA GLU A 85 3.87 17.51 2.41
C GLU A 85 3.00 17.43 3.67
N LYS A 86 1.93 16.64 3.64
CA LYS A 86 1.06 16.42 4.79
C LYS A 86 1.70 15.56 5.86
N TYR A 87 2.44 14.51 5.46
CA TYR A 87 2.92 13.49 6.38
C TYR A 87 4.40 13.64 6.74
N PHE A 88 5.27 14.12 5.85
CA PHE A 88 6.69 14.32 6.17
C PHE A 88 6.98 15.72 6.70
N SER A 89 7.97 15.81 7.60
CA SER A 89 8.45 17.12 8.03
C SER A 89 9.13 17.87 6.88
N PRO A 90 9.13 19.22 6.89
CA PRO A 90 9.82 20.01 5.87
C PRO A 90 11.31 19.64 5.72
N LEU A 91 11.95 19.20 6.81
CA LEU A 91 13.34 18.78 6.80
C LEU A 91 13.54 17.45 6.07
N ILE A 92 12.62 16.49 6.22
CA ILE A 92 12.65 15.23 5.45
C ILE A 92 12.47 15.52 3.95
N LEU A 93 11.56 16.45 3.61
CA LEU A 93 11.38 16.87 2.21
C LEU A 93 12.63 17.54 1.64
N ASP A 94 13.27 18.43 2.42
CA ASP A 94 14.54 19.05 2.02
C ASP A 94 15.67 18.02 1.90
N PHE A 95 15.63 16.93 2.68
CA PHE A 95 16.54 15.80 2.52
C PHE A 95 16.30 15.03 1.22
N PHE A 96 15.05 14.74 0.86
CA PHE A 96 14.75 14.14 -0.45
C PHE A 96 15.16 15.03 -1.63
N LYS A 97 14.97 16.35 -1.53
CA LYS A 97 15.49 17.30 -2.54
C LYS A 97 17.02 17.26 -2.64
N ALA A 98 17.72 17.08 -1.52
CA ALA A 98 19.18 16.91 -1.54
C ALA A 98 19.58 15.61 -2.26
N LEU A 99 18.87 14.50 -2.02
CA LEU A 99 19.10 13.24 -2.75
C LEU A 99 18.84 13.38 -4.25
N GLU A 100 17.78 14.09 -4.63
CA GLU A 100 17.43 14.35 -6.03
C GLU A 100 18.48 15.20 -6.75
N ARG A 101 18.93 16.31 -6.13
CA ARG A 101 20.03 17.14 -6.67
C ARG A 101 21.32 16.37 -6.87
N ARG A 102 21.54 15.32 -6.07
CA ARG A 102 22.72 14.45 -6.13
C ARG A 102 22.52 13.26 -7.05
N GLY A 103 21.37 13.12 -7.71
CA GLY A 103 21.05 12.05 -8.65
C GLY A 103 20.99 10.67 -8.00
N ILE A 104 20.71 10.61 -6.69
CA ILE A 104 20.67 9.36 -5.92
C ILE A 104 19.28 8.74 -5.97
N LEU A 105 18.27 9.59 -5.75
CA LEU A 105 16.89 9.19 -5.69
C LEU A 105 16.04 10.38 -6.11
N THR A 106 15.23 10.20 -7.15
CA THR A 106 14.27 11.23 -7.56
C THR A 106 13.00 11.12 -6.71
N LEU A 107 12.32 12.25 -6.48
CA LEU A 107 11.00 12.22 -5.85
C LEU A 107 10.04 11.31 -6.64
N SER A 108 10.13 11.32 -7.97
CA SER A 108 9.34 10.45 -8.85
C SER A 108 9.60 8.94 -8.65
N GLU A 109 10.81 8.53 -8.29
CA GLU A 109 11.12 7.13 -7.96
C GLU A 109 10.54 6.71 -6.61
N ILE A 110 10.58 7.61 -5.61
CA ILE A 110 9.92 7.42 -4.31
C ILE A 110 8.40 7.30 -4.52
N GLU A 111 7.83 8.20 -5.32
CA GLU A 111 6.42 8.16 -5.72
C GLU A 111 6.07 6.85 -6.40
N LYS A 112 6.88 6.40 -7.37
CA LYS A 112 6.61 5.13 -8.06
C LYS A 112 6.62 3.95 -7.10
N GLN A 113 7.57 3.88 -6.17
CA GLN A 113 7.61 2.81 -5.17
C GLN A 113 6.41 2.87 -4.20
N LEU A 114 5.97 4.08 -3.87
CA LEU A 114 4.75 4.34 -3.09
C LEU A 114 3.51 3.78 -3.82
N PHE A 115 3.40 4.01 -5.12
CA PHE A 115 2.30 3.48 -5.95
C PHE A 115 2.39 1.98 -6.18
N ASP A 116 3.58 1.45 -6.48
CA ASP A 116 3.77 0.02 -6.72
C ASP A 116 3.38 -0.79 -5.46
N ASN A 117 3.74 -0.32 -4.26
CA ASN A 117 3.36 -0.97 -3.00
C ASN A 117 1.85 -0.85 -2.68
N LEU A 118 1.24 0.32 -2.93
CA LEU A 118 -0.19 0.54 -2.67
C LEU A 118 -1.10 -0.14 -3.71
N SER A 119 -0.61 -0.33 -4.94
CA SER A 119 -1.30 -1.09 -5.99
C SER A 119 -1.47 -2.58 -5.67
N LEU A 120 -0.71 -3.10 -4.70
CA LEU A 120 -0.85 -4.46 -4.20
C LEU A 120 -2.00 -4.61 -3.19
N ALA A 121 -2.49 -3.50 -2.64
CA ALA A 121 -3.60 -3.54 -1.70
C ALA A 121 -4.86 -4.02 -2.41
N PHE A 122 -5.72 -4.79 -1.75
CA PHE A 122 -7.00 -5.20 -2.29
C PHE A 122 -8.09 -5.08 -1.23
N LEU A 123 -9.31 -4.85 -1.68
CA LEU A 123 -10.48 -4.77 -0.84
C LEU A 123 -11.07 -6.17 -0.71
N VAL A 124 -11.43 -6.55 0.51
CA VAL A 124 -12.20 -7.76 0.80
C VAL A 124 -13.53 -7.31 1.36
N ILE A 125 -14.59 -7.61 0.63
CA ILE A 125 -15.97 -7.31 1.02
C ILE A 125 -16.65 -8.64 1.32
N GLU A 126 -17.17 -8.77 2.52
CA GLU A 126 -18.08 -9.84 2.89
C GLU A 126 -19.46 -9.24 3.10
N ARG A 127 -20.47 -9.87 2.49
CA ARG A 127 -21.86 -9.53 2.73
C ARG A 127 -22.47 -10.59 3.64
N GLY A 128 -22.71 -10.14 4.87
CA GLY A 128 -23.66 -10.67 5.82
C GLY A 128 -23.58 -12.15 6.05
N GLU A 129 -22.85 -12.54 7.09
CA GLU A 129 -23.05 -13.82 7.73
C GLU A 129 -24.52 -14.01 8.09
N ALA A 130 -25.13 -15.05 7.53
CA ALA A 130 -26.54 -15.35 7.76
C ALA A 130 -26.87 -15.63 9.24
N LEU A 131 -25.85 -15.82 10.10
CA LEU A 131 -25.98 -16.02 11.55
C LEU A 131 -26.75 -14.91 12.28
N ASP A 132 -26.63 -13.66 11.83
CA ASP A 132 -27.31 -12.51 12.44
C ASP A 132 -28.85 -12.61 12.39
N LYS A 133 -29.37 -13.43 11.47
CA LYS A 133 -30.81 -13.65 11.25
C LYS A 133 -31.33 -14.92 11.92
N ILE A 134 -30.45 -15.76 12.47
CA ILE A 134 -30.78 -17.13 12.83
C ILE A 134 -31.08 -17.27 14.33
N ASP A 135 -30.17 -16.84 15.22
CA ASP A 135 -30.39 -16.87 16.67
C ASP A 135 -29.39 -15.97 17.42
N LYS A 136 -29.91 -15.02 18.21
CA LYS A 136 -29.06 -14.07 18.98
C LYS A 136 -28.21 -14.77 20.03
N ARG A 137 -28.70 -15.88 20.60
CA ARG A 137 -28.01 -16.63 21.66
C ARG A 137 -26.89 -17.51 21.08
N LEU A 138 -27.09 -18.08 19.90
CA LEU A 138 -26.03 -18.77 19.15
C LEU A 138 -24.90 -17.82 18.75
N LYS A 139 -25.21 -16.60 18.28
CA LYS A 139 -24.18 -15.57 18.00
C LYS A 139 -23.33 -15.27 19.25
N TYR A 140 -23.99 -15.22 20.41
CA TYR A 140 -23.34 -15.00 21.69
C TYR A 140 -22.41 -16.16 22.09
N ILE A 141 -22.89 -17.40 21.95
CA ILE A 141 -22.12 -18.63 22.17
C ILE A 141 -20.86 -18.65 21.30
N ILE A 142 -21.03 -18.40 20.00
CA ILE A 142 -19.92 -18.35 19.04
C ILE A 142 -18.91 -17.26 19.44
N SER A 143 -19.39 -16.06 19.78
CA SER A 143 -18.51 -14.98 20.22
C SER A 143 -17.67 -15.34 21.45
N ASN A 144 -18.24 -16.07 22.41
CA ASN A 144 -17.50 -16.54 23.58
C ASN A 144 -16.44 -17.58 23.23
N ILE A 145 -16.74 -18.52 22.34
CA ILE A 145 -15.78 -19.53 21.89
C ILE A 145 -14.60 -18.87 21.17
N LEU A 146 -14.88 -17.90 20.30
CA LEU A 146 -13.86 -17.15 19.58
C LEU A 146 -12.93 -16.36 20.52
N ASP A 147 -13.49 -15.78 21.59
CA ASP A 147 -12.73 -15.11 22.63
C ASP A 147 -12.08 -16.09 23.65
N GLN A 148 -12.20 -17.42 23.47
CA GLN A 148 -11.72 -18.45 24.40
C GLN A 148 -12.32 -18.34 25.83
N LYS A 149 -13.61 -18.01 25.93
CA LYS A 149 -14.37 -17.94 27.18
C LYS A 149 -15.47 -19.00 27.23
N ASN A 150 -16.06 -19.20 28.41
CA ASN A 150 -17.16 -20.15 28.58
C ASN A 150 -18.34 -19.77 27.66
N PRO A 151 -18.85 -20.69 26.82
CA PRO A 151 -19.92 -20.42 25.87
C PRO A 151 -21.18 -19.77 26.47
N THR A 152 -21.51 -20.10 27.71
CA THR A 152 -22.75 -19.68 28.39
C THR A 152 -22.58 -18.47 29.31
N GLN A 153 -21.34 -17.99 29.52
CA GLN A 153 -21.08 -16.85 30.39
C GLN A 153 -21.77 -15.60 29.84
N TYR A 154 -22.69 -14.96 30.57
CA TYR A 154 -23.41 -13.74 30.14
C TYR A 154 -22.52 -12.48 30.09
N ARG A 155 -22.72 -11.63 29.07
CA ARG A 155 -22.06 -10.34 28.87
C ARG A 155 -22.97 -9.40 28.08
N PRO A 156 -22.88 -8.08 28.35
CA PRO A 156 -23.82 -7.10 27.81
C PRO A 156 -23.77 -6.95 26.28
N PHE A 157 -22.64 -7.23 25.62
CA PHE A 157 -22.54 -7.18 24.16
C PHE A 157 -21.49 -8.19 23.64
N PRO A 158 -21.77 -8.94 22.55
CA PRO A 158 -20.72 -9.68 21.85
C PRO A 158 -19.75 -8.69 21.18
N SER A 159 -18.44 -8.93 21.33
CA SER A 159 -17.35 -8.10 20.77
C SER A 159 -17.28 -8.16 19.24
N ILE A 160 -17.92 -9.17 18.64
CA ILE A 160 -17.73 -9.54 17.23
C ILE A 160 -18.97 -9.19 16.41
N SER A 161 -18.77 -8.46 15.30
CA SER A 161 -19.84 -8.19 14.35
C SER A 161 -20.18 -9.42 13.49
N THR A 162 -19.18 -10.18 13.02
CA THR A 162 -19.27 -11.41 12.18
C THR A 162 -18.06 -12.34 12.41
N ILE A 163 -18.20 -13.66 12.23
CA ILE A 163 -17.09 -14.66 12.25
C ILE A 163 -16.02 -14.29 11.23
N PHE A 164 -16.40 -13.85 10.03
CA PHE A 164 -15.48 -13.41 8.99
C PHE A 164 -14.64 -12.23 9.44
N ARG A 165 -15.23 -11.25 10.15
CA ARG A 165 -14.45 -10.14 10.72
C ARG A 165 -13.45 -10.61 11.76
N HIS A 166 -13.83 -11.56 12.60
CA HIS A 166 -12.89 -12.16 13.54
C HIS A 166 -11.76 -12.90 12.81
N PHE A 167 -12.08 -13.73 11.82
CA PHE A 167 -11.09 -14.40 10.97
C PHE A 167 -10.11 -13.41 10.33
N MET A 168 -10.61 -12.34 9.72
CA MET A 168 -9.77 -11.34 9.07
C MET A 168 -8.85 -10.59 10.06
N LEU A 169 -9.32 -10.31 11.28
CA LEU A 169 -8.58 -9.51 12.27
C LEU A 169 -7.70 -10.32 13.22
N SER A 170 -7.99 -11.61 13.40
CA SER A 170 -7.26 -12.49 14.34
C SER A 170 -6.41 -13.55 13.64
N VAL A 171 -6.71 -13.89 12.38
CA VAL A 171 -5.98 -14.94 11.62
C VAL A 171 -5.24 -14.33 10.44
N VAL A 172 -5.95 -13.64 9.53
CA VAL A 172 -5.34 -13.11 8.30
C VAL A 172 -4.32 -12.01 8.59
N SER A 173 -4.59 -11.17 9.61
CA SER A 173 -3.66 -10.12 10.08
C SER A 173 -2.31 -10.65 10.55
N GLU A 174 -2.25 -11.90 11.03
CA GLU A 174 -1.05 -12.55 11.57
C GLU A 174 -0.26 -13.33 10.50
N TRP A 175 -0.77 -13.43 9.27
CA TRP A 175 -0.04 -14.12 8.21
C TRP A 175 1.24 -13.39 7.82
N ASP A 176 2.36 -14.12 7.71
CA ASP A 176 3.64 -13.57 7.24
C ASP A 176 3.57 -12.91 5.85
N THR A 177 2.60 -13.33 5.03
CA THR A 177 2.36 -12.75 3.70
C THR A 177 1.59 -11.44 3.74
N ILE A 178 0.92 -11.15 4.86
CA ILE A 178 0.11 -9.96 5.09
C ILE A 178 0.91 -8.96 5.91
N ASP A 179 0.85 -7.70 5.48
CA ASP A 179 1.42 -6.59 6.22
C ASP A 179 0.38 -6.05 7.19
N LYS A 180 -0.85 -5.83 6.68
CA LYS A 180 -1.95 -5.35 7.50
C LYS A 180 -3.32 -5.69 6.91
N VAL A 181 -4.28 -5.84 7.81
CA VAL A 181 -5.72 -5.88 7.52
C VAL A 181 -6.35 -4.68 8.22
N ILE A 182 -7.01 -3.82 7.45
CA ILE A 182 -7.68 -2.61 7.97
C ILE A 182 -9.19 -2.81 7.84
N PRO A 183 -9.92 -2.91 8.95
CA PRO A 183 -11.37 -2.99 8.90
C PRO A 183 -11.99 -1.62 8.60
N PHE A 184 -12.98 -1.62 7.74
CA PHE A 184 -13.96 -0.55 7.63
C PHE A 184 -15.17 -0.90 8.50
N ASN A 185 -15.90 0.12 8.94
CA ASN A 185 -17.21 -0.05 9.56
C ASN A 185 -18.30 0.30 8.54
N PRO A 186 -18.65 -0.62 7.62
CA PRO A 186 -19.83 -0.43 6.77
C PRO A 186 -21.12 -0.59 7.59
N SER A 187 -22.26 -0.34 6.95
CA SER A 187 -23.59 -0.60 7.51
C SER A 187 -23.73 -2.03 8.08
N PRO A 188 -24.63 -2.28 9.05
CA PRO A 188 -24.85 -3.61 9.62
C PRO A 188 -25.05 -4.69 8.56
N GLY A 189 -24.40 -5.84 8.72
CA GLY A 189 -24.50 -6.97 7.78
C GLY A 189 -23.50 -6.94 6.62
N PHE A 190 -22.46 -6.12 6.69
CA PHE A 190 -21.31 -6.20 5.80
C PHE A 190 -20.01 -6.14 6.61
N SER A 191 -18.97 -6.77 6.11
CA SER A 191 -17.61 -6.58 6.57
C SER A 191 -16.77 -6.12 5.38
N LEU A 192 -16.05 -5.01 5.52
CA LEU A 192 -15.18 -4.50 4.47
C LEU A 192 -13.77 -4.33 5.04
N PHE A 193 -12.77 -4.78 4.31
CA PHE A 193 -11.37 -4.69 4.71
C PHE A 193 -10.51 -4.19 3.56
N LEU A 194 -9.50 -3.39 3.88
CA LEU A 194 -8.35 -3.17 3.00
C LEU A 194 -7.25 -4.10 3.48
N VAL A 195 -6.83 -5.02 2.62
CA VAL A 195 -5.76 -5.98 2.89
C VAL A 195 -4.54 -5.58 2.10
N ILE A 196 -3.42 -5.48 2.81
CA ILE A 196 -2.15 -5.03 2.23
C ILE A 196 -1.16 -6.19 2.39
N PRO A 197 -0.77 -6.85 1.29
CA PRO A 197 0.20 -7.92 1.35
C PRO A 197 1.63 -7.34 1.44
N ARG A 198 2.55 -8.09 2.05
CA ARG A 198 3.97 -7.69 2.14
C ARG A 198 4.68 -7.71 0.79
N LYS A 199 4.22 -8.58 -0.11
CA LYS A 199 4.73 -8.79 -1.47
C LYS A 199 3.59 -9.25 -2.36
N ASN A 200 3.75 -9.11 -3.67
CA ASN A 200 2.76 -9.61 -4.62
C ASN A 200 2.59 -11.13 -4.43
N SER A 201 1.43 -11.56 -3.93
CA SER A 201 1.09 -12.95 -3.69
C SER A 201 0.00 -13.35 -4.68
N LYS A 202 0.38 -14.14 -5.68
CA LYS A 202 -0.61 -14.77 -6.56
C LYS A 202 -1.51 -15.68 -5.72
N ASN A 203 -2.82 -15.68 -5.99
CA ASN A 203 -3.84 -16.53 -5.36
C ASN A 203 -4.11 -16.25 -3.87
N LEU A 204 -3.82 -15.03 -3.39
CA LEU A 204 -4.12 -14.67 -2.00
C LEU A 204 -5.63 -14.64 -1.72
N GLU A 205 -6.45 -14.34 -2.73
CA GLU A 205 -7.91 -14.46 -2.68
C GLU A 205 -8.35 -15.90 -2.36
N ASP A 206 -7.89 -16.87 -3.16
CA ASP A 206 -8.21 -18.28 -2.99
C ASP A 206 -7.79 -18.76 -1.60
N LYS A 207 -6.60 -18.34 -1.16
CA LYS A 207 -6.10 -18.66 0.18
C LYS A 207 -7.00 -18.10 1.29
N ILE A 208 -7.44 -16.85 1.19
CA ILE A 208 -8.36 -16.24 2.18
C ILE A 208 -9.66 -17.03 2.24
N ILE A 209 -10.22 -17.42 1.09
CA ILE A 209 -11.47 -18.18 1.02
C ILE A 209 -11.30 -19.59 1.60
N GLU A 210 -10.23 -20.30 1.24
CA GLU A 210 -9.95 -21.66 1.71
C GLU A 210 -9.69 -21.69 3.21
N GLU A 211 -8.86 -20.79 3.72
CA GLU A 211 -8.57 -20.71 5.15
C GLU A 211 -9.79 -20.27 5.95
N TYR A 212 -10.68 -19.46 5.38
CA TYR A 212 -11.96 -19.14 6.02
C TYR A 212 -12.87 -20.38 6.14
N ARG A 213 -12.88 -21.26 5.14
CA ARG A 213 -13.61 -22.54 5.22
C ARG A 213 -13.05 -23.43 6.32
N ASN A 214 -11.73 -23.58 6.39
CA ASN A 214 -11.07 -24.37 7.42
C ASN A 214 -11.36 -23.80 8.81
N TYR A 215 -11.30 -22.47 8.95
CA TYR A 215 -11.58 -21.76 10.18
C TYR A 215 -13.02 -22.02 10.69
N VAL A 216 -14.02 -21.93 9.81
CA VAL A 216 -15.41 -22.19 10.17
C VAL A 216 -15.65 -23.68 10.44
N ALA A 217 -14.99 -24.60 9.75
CA ALA A 217 -15.06 -26.03 10.02
C ALA A 217 -14.54 -26.38 11.43
N HIS A 218 -13.41 -25.80 11.85
CA HIS A 218 -12.89 -25.98 13.21
C HIS A 218 -13.82 -25.37 14.28
N LEU A 219 -14.41 -24.22 14.00
CA LEU A 219 -15.41 -23.63 14.87
C LEU A 219 -16.67 -24.50 14.99
N TYR A 220 -17.11 -25.10 13.87
CA TYR A 220 -18.21 -26.06 13.84
C TYR A 220 -17.95 -27.26 14.76
N GLU A 221 -16.80 -27.91 14.62
CA GLU A 221 -16.41 -29.02 15.49
C GLU A 221 -16.38 -28.63 16.97
N SER A 222 -15.85 -27.44 17.26
CA SER A 222 -15.80 -26.90 18.63
C SER A 222 -17.19 -26.74 19.23
N VAL A 223 -18.16 -26.22 18.46
CA VAL A 223 -19.55 -26.06 18.91
C VAL A 223 -20.25 -27.41 19.07
N GLN A 224 -20.05 -28.36 18.14
CA GLN A 224 -20.70 -29.67 18.22
C GLN A 224 -20.20 -30.49 19.40
N ASN A 225 -18.91 -30.40 19.71
CA ASN A 225 -18.27 -31.19 20.77
C ASN A 225 -18.40 -30.58 22.17
N ASP A 226 -18.80 -29.31 22.31
CA ASP A 226 -18.95 -28.69 23.63
C ASP A 226 -20.22 -29.20 24.35
N PRO A 227 -20.09 -29.83 25.53
CA PRO A 227 -21.24 -30.36 26.28
C PRO A 227 -22.11 -29.27 26.92
N ASN A 228 -21.61 -28.03 27.04
CA ASN A 228 -22.32 -26.92 27.67
C ASN A 228 -23.27 -26.18 26.71
N ILE A 229 -23.24 -26.52 25.43
CA ILE A 229 -24.08 -25.91 24.40
C ILE A 229 -25.33 -26.77 24.21
N GLU A 230 -26.50 -26.15 24.35
CA GLU A 230 -27.79 -26.84 24.16
C GLU A 230 -27.90 -27.43 22.76
N GLU A 231 -28.48 -28.64 22.66
CA GLU A 231 -28.65 -29.39 21.41
C GLU A 231 -29.45 -28.61 20.35
N THR A 232 -30.35 -27.73 20.79
CA THR A 232 -31.10 -26.80 19.93
C THR A 232 -30.18 -25.87 19.16
N HIS A 233 -29.19 -25.25 19.83
CA HIS A 233 -28.22 -24.37 19.21
C HIS A 233 -27.27 -25.13 18.27
N LYS A 234 -26.87 -26.36 18.64
CA LYS A 234 -26.06 -27.24 17.78
C LYS A 234 -26.75 -27.58 16.46
N LYS A 235 -28.04 -27.91 16.50
CA LYS A 235 -28.86 -28.17 15.31
C LYS A 235 -29.02 -26.94 14.42
N ILE A 236 -29.23 -25.78 15.03
CA ILE A 236 -29.31 -24.50 14.32
C ILE A 236 -27.98 -24.21 13.59
N PHE A 237 -26.85 -24.38 14.27
CA PHE A 237 -25.55 -24.15 13.67
C PHE A 237 -25.22 -25.16 12.58
N THR A 238 -25.62 -26.42 12.74
CA THR A 238 -25.51 -27.46 11.69
C THR A 238 -26.28 -27.09 10.43
N ARG A 239 -27.51 -26.59 10.56
CA ARG A 239 -28.27 -26.12 9.39
C ARG A 239 -27.54 -24.98 8.67
N TRP A 240 -27.04 -24.00 9.43
CA TRP A 240 -26.28 -22.90 8.85
C TRP A 240 -24.99 -23.37 8.17
N PHE A 241 -24.24 -24.28 8.80
CA PHE A 241 -22.99 -24.82 8.27
C PHE A 241 -23.21 -25.61 6.98
N ASN A 242 -24.33 -26.34 6.85
CA ASN A 242 -24.68 -27.05 5.62
C ASN A 242 -24.98 -26.11 4.44
N GLU A 243 -25.41 -24.88 4.72
CA GLU A 243 -25.62 -23.83 3.72
C GLU A 243 -24.36 -22.98 3.48
N PHE A 244 -23.33 -23.12 4.30
CA PHE A 244 -22.10 -22.35 4.24
C PHE A 244 -21.21 -22.82 3.08
N SER A 245 -21.03 -21.94 2.10
CA SER A 245 -20.31 -22.21 0.86
C SER A 245 -19.65 -20.93 0.31
N PRO A 246 -18.68 -20.33 1.01
CA PRO A 246 -17.95 -19.15 0.52
C PRO A 246 -17.20 -19.49 -0.79
N PRO A 247 -17.06 -18.58 -1.76
CA PRO A 247 -17.37 -17.16 -1.66
C PRO A 247 -18.83 -16.82 -2.00
N SER A 248 -19.73 -17.81 -2.15
CA SER A 248 -21.12 -17.56 -2.50
C SER A 248 -22.03 -17.39 -1.27
N ASN A 249 -21.73 -18.07 -0.15
CA ASN A 249 -22.47 -17.92 1.11
C ASN A 249 -21.54 -18.08 2.33
N PRO A 250 -21.15 -17.00 3.04
CA PRO A 250 -21.46 -15.60 2.72
C PRO A 250 -20.80 -15.17 1.41
N ILE A 251 -21.34 -14.11 0.79
CA ILE A 251 -20.75 -13.55 -0.43
C ILE A 251 -19.44 -12.85 -0.06
N ILE A 252 -18.32 -13.32 -0.59
CA ILE A 252 -17.00 -12.71 -0.41
C ILE A 252 -16.50 -12.22 -1.76
N ILE A 253 -16.18 -10.93 -1.86
CA ILE A 253 -15.65 -10.29 -3.06
C ILE A 253 -14.27 -9.76 -2.73
N VAL A 254 -13.27 -10.24 -3.45
CA VAL A 254 -11.93 -9.64 -3.45
C VAL A 254 -11.81 -8.74 -4.67
N ALA A 255 -11.65 -7.45 -4.42
CA ALA A 255 -11.53 -6.44 -5.46
C ALA A 255 -10.15 -5.80 -5.39
N TYR A 256 -9.38 -5.97 -6.46
CA TYR A 256 -8.14 -5.24 -6.65
C TYR A 256 -8.47 -3.83 -7.16
N PRO A 257 -8.07 -2.75 -6.47
CA PRO A 257 -8.23 -1.37 -6.91
C PRO A 257 -7.28 -1.07 -8.08
N TYR A 258 -7.43 -1.75 -9.21
CA TYR A 258 -6.66 -1.48 -10.44
C TYR A 258 -6.94 -0.07 -11.03
N GLN A 259 -7.97 0.62 -10.53
CA GLN A 259 -8.41 1.94 -11.00
C GLN A 259 -8.73 2.92 -9.88
N THR A 260 -8.47 2.56 -8.61
CA THR A 260 -8.76 3.45 -7.48
C THR A 260 -7.48 4.14 -7.06
N THR A 261 -7.43 5.45 -7.21
CA THR A 261 -6.31 6.25 -6.75
C THR A 261 -6.30 6.31 -5.22
N ILE A 262 -5.12 6.56 -4.65
CA ILE A 262 -4.94 6.66 -3.19
C ILE A 262 -5.91 7.70 -2.62
N ASP A 263 -6.03 8.87 -3.26
CA ASP A 263 -7.02 9.90 -2.90
C ASP A 263 -8.44 9.35 -2.75
N VAL A 264 -8.92 8.54 -3.68
CA VAL A 264 -10.28 7.98 -3.60
C VAL A 264 -10.41 6.97 -2.45
N LEU A 265 -9.35 6.21 -2.15
CA LEU A 265 -9.31 5.36 -0.95
C LEU A 265 -9.32 6.24 0.31
N LEU A 266 -8.51 7.31 0.35
CA LEU A 266 -8.36 8.20 1.50
C LEU A 266 -9.62 9.02 1.80
N GLU A 267 -10.30 9.52 0.77
CA GLU A 267 -11.55 10.27 0.90
C GLU A 267 -12.71 9.41 1.40
N ARG A 268 -12.67 8.10 1.12
CA ARG A 268 -13.74 7.15 1.49
C ARG A 268 -13.46 6.40 2.79
N LEU A 269 -12.27 6.59 3.36
CA LEU A 269 -11.94 6.02 4.65
C LEU A 269 -12.65 6.81 5.76
N PRO A 270 -13.36 6.14 6.68
CA PRO A 270 -14.05 6.83 7.77
C PRO A 270 -13.02 7.51 8.69
N THR A 271 -13.12 8.84 8.79
CA THR A 271 -12.35 9.71 9.71
C THR A 271 -12.49 9.30 11.18
N VAL A 272 -13.55 8.55 11.51
CA VAL A 272 -13.97 8.21 12.87
C VAL A 272 -13.03 7.22 13.58
N SER A 273 -12.09 6.57 12.88
CA SER A 273 -11.22 5.56 13.51
C SER A 273 -9.84 6.04 13.96
N GLY A 274 -9.32 7.18 13.49
CA GLY A 274 -7.94 7.66 13.76
C GLY A 274 -6.81 6.78 13.19
N ALA A 275 -7.02 5.46 13.18
CA ALA A 275 -6.12 4.41 12.72
C ALA A 275 -5.71 4.53 11.24
N THR A 276 -6.56 5.15 10.41
CA THR A 276 -6.29 5.30 8.99
C THR A 276 -5.22 6.35 8.71
N GLU A 277 -5.31 7.52 9.33
CA GLU A 277 -4.37 8.62 9.11
C GLU A 277 -2.99 8.30 9.69
N GLU A 278 -2.96 7.68 10.88
CA GLU A 278 -1.74 7.15 11.48
C GLU A 278 -1.12 6.00 10.67
N TYR A 279 -1.92 5.22 9.94
CA TYR A 279 -1.40 4.14 9.11
C TYR A 279 -0.88 4.59 7.74
N ILE A 280 -1.54 5.57 7.11
CA ILE A 280 -0.99 6.23 5.92
C ILE A 280 0.32 6.90 6.29
N LYS A 281 0.33 7.59 7.43
CA LYS A 281 1.56 8.11 8.05
C LYS A 281 2.58 6.99 8.24
N PHE A 282 2.23 5.84 8.82
CA PHE A 282 3.14 4.70 8.99
C PHE A 282 3.67 4.09 7.67
N ILE A 283 2.83 3.90 6.65
CA ILE A 283 3.28 3.39 5.33
C ILE A 283 4.25 4.38 4.68
N LEU A 284 3.88 5.65 4.66
CA LEU A 284 4.67 6.73 4.07
C LEU A 284 5.99 6.90 4.83
N GLU A 285 5.91 7.03 6.15
CA GLU A 285 7.04 7.36 7.01
C GLU A 285 7.98 6.18 7.28
N SER A 286 7.48 4.98 7.53
CA SER A 286 8.32 3.89 8.05
C SER A 286 8.81 2.93 6.98
N LYS A 287 7.96 2.58 6.01
CA LYS A 287 8.28 1.55 5.02
C LYS A 287 8.92 2.15 3.77
N ILE A 288 8.32 3.22 3.23
CA ILE A 288 8.83 3.88 2.02
C ILE A 288 10.11 4.63 2.32
N LEU A 289 10.16 5.40 3.42
CA LEU A 289 11.40 6.07 3.80
C LEU A 289 12.50 5.05 4.05
N ARG A 290 12.25 3.97 4.79
CA ARG A 290 13.25 2.91 5.01
C ARG A 290 13.71 2.25 3.72
N GLN A 291 12.79 1.85 2.83
CA GLN A 291 13.14 1.29 1.52
C GLN A 291 13.94 2.29 0.67
N SER A 292 13.54 3.55 0.66
CA SER A 292 14.22 4.64 -0.05
C SER A 292 15.63 4.89 0.47
N LEU A 293 15.85 4.75 1.78
CA LEU A 293 17.15 4.93 2.43
C LEU A 293 18.03 3.68 2.36
N GLU A 294 17.45 2.51 2.10
CA GLU A 294 18.16 1.26 1.80
C GLU A 294 18.72 1.25 0.35
N ILE A 295 18.27 2.17 -0.52
CA ILE A 295 18.81 2.35 -1.88
C ILE A 295 20.16 3.08 -1.82
N GLY A 296 21.24 2.29 -1.76
CA GLY A 296 22.59 2.71 -2.13
C GLY A 296 23.43 3.41 -1.05
N ASN A 297 24.64 3.84 -1.46
CA ASN A 297 25.67 4.49 -0.63
C ASN A 297 25.32 5.96 -0.32
N ILE A 298 24.18 6.23 0.30
CA ILE A 298 23.78 7.59 0.69
C ILE A 298 24.82 8.17 1.67
N LYS A 299 25.41 9.32 1.34
CA LYS A 299 26.44 9.96 2.18
C LYS A 299 25.79 10.68 3.36
N LEU A 300 26.42 10.64 4.52
CA LEU A 300 25.97 11.35 5.72
C LEU A 300 25.99 12.87 5.51
N ALA A 301 26.85 13.37 4.61
CA ALA A 301 26.93 14.78 4.25
C ALA A 301 25.60 15.34 3.70
N TYR A 302 24.72 14.51 3.12
CA TYR A 302 23.44 14.96 2.60
C TYR A 302 22.45 15.35 3.71
N LEU A 303 22.62 14.82 4.93
CA LEU A 303 21.89 15.30 6.11
C LEU A 303 22.26 16.75 6.45
N PHE A 304 23.54 17.11 6.30
CA PHE A 304 24.03 18.47 6.54
C PHE A 304 23.56 19.42 5.43
N GLU A 305 23.55 18.97 4.18
CA GLU A 305 22.99 19.73 3.06
C GLU A 305 21.50 20.05 3.30
N ALA A 306 20.71 19.04 3.69
CA ALA A 306 19.30 19.20 4.04
C ALA A 306 19.08 20.13 5.25
N ALA A 307 19.99 20.08 6.24
CA ALA A 307 19.99 20.97 7.39
C ALA A 307 20.48 22.40 7.08
N ARG A 308 20.79 22.70 5.81
CA ARG A 308 21.22 24.02 5.29
C ARG A 308 22.62 24.46 5.72
N TYR A 309 23.53 23.50 5.91
CA TYR A 309 24.95 23.83 6.01
C TYR A 309 25.48 24.35 4.67
N ASN A 310 26.48 25.23 4.73
CA ASN A 310 27.12 25.77 3.53
C ASN A 310 27.84 24.66 2.74
N GLU A 311 28.06 24.92 1.45
CA GLU A 311 28.63 23.93 0.54
C GLU A 311 30.06 23.53 0.93
N SER A 312 30.83 24.44 1.54
CA SER A 312 32.19 24.18 2.02
C SER A 312 32.20 23.05 3.05
N ILE A 313 31.34 23.13 4.07
CA ILE A 313 31.21 22.11 5.12
C ILE A 313 30.71 20.79 4.51
N VAL A 314 29.68 20.85 3.65
CA VAL A 314 29.14 19.65 2.98
C VAL A 314 30.22 18.93 2.16
N ASN A 315 31.01 19.68 1.38
CA ASN A 315 32.07 19.11 0.54
C ASN A 315 33.22 18.52 1.36
N LYS A 316 33.57 19.11 2.52
CA LYS A 316 34.52 18.50 3.47
C LYS A 316 33.98 17.16 4.01
N LEU A 317 32.71 17.13 4.42
CA LEU A 317 32.07 15.91 4.92
C LEU A 317 31.96 14.82 3.85
N ILE A 318 31.68 15.17 2.60
CA ILE A 318 31.65 14.22 1.47
C ILE A 318 32.99 13.48 1.34
N LYS A 319 34.12 14.18 1.53
CA LYS A 319 35.47 13.57 1.48
C LYS A 319 35.73 12.65 2.67
N LEU A 320 35.09 12.91 3.82
CA LEU A 320 35.24 12.13 5.06
C LEU A 320 34.22 11.00 5.21
N ASP A 321 33.21 10.90 4.35
CA ASP A 321 32.05 10.00 4.49
C ASP A 321 32.43 8.55 4.83
N LYS A 322 33.40 7.98 4.11
CA LYS A 322 33.87 6.60 4.37
C LYS A 322 34.47 6.45 5.77
N ARG A 323 35.31 7.40 6.20
CA ARG A 323 35.93 7.38 7.53
C ARG A 323 34.88 7.57 8.62
N LEU A 324 33.91 8.46 8.40
CA LEU A 324 32.79 8.68 9.31
C LEU A 324 31.94 7.41 9.48
N LYS A 325 31.54 6.77 8.37
CA LYS A 325 30.76 5.52 8.41
C LYS A 325 31.51 4.38 9.08
N MET A 326 32.80 4.20 8.77
CA MET A 326 33.61 3.19 9.46
C MET A 326 33.73 3.47 10.96
N LYS A 327 33.88 4.73 11.37
CA LYS A 327 33.97 5.10 12.78
C LYS A 327 32.65 4.88 13.52
N LEU A 328 31.53 5.24 12.90
CA LEU A 328 30.19 5.02 13.43
C LEU A 328 29.85 3.51 13.55
N GLY A 329 30.36 2.70 12.62
CA GLY A 329 30.19 1.24 12.60
C GLY A 329 31.31 0.45 13.30
N ASN A 330 32.11 1.08 14.16
CA ASN A 330 33.19 0.42 14.91
C ASN A 330 34.16 -0.42 14.03
N GLY A 331 34.56 0.13 12.88
CA GLY A 331 35.44 -0.52 11.91
C GLY A 331 34.71 -1.14 10.71
N SER A 332 33.39 -1.32 10.79
CA SER A 332 32.56 -1.72 9.65
C SER A 332 31.91 -0.50 8.99
N GLN A 333 31.77 -0.51 7.67
CA GLN A 333 31.08 0.57 6.95
C GLN A 333 29.57 0.37 7.06
N ILE A 334 28.89 1.31 7.75
CA ILE A 334 27.43 1.29 7.88
C ILE A 334 26.71 2.10 6.80
N THR A 335 25.49 1.69 6.50
CA THR A 335 24.49 2.39 5.67
C THR A 335 23.84 3.54 6.43
N LEU A 336 23.08 4.38 5.73
CA LEU A 336 22.32 5.46 6.37
C LEU A 336 21.23 4.90 7.29
N THR A 337 20.52 3.85 6.86
CA THR A 337 19.51 3.16 7.67
C THR A 337 20.08 2.64 8.99
N GLU A 338 21.24 1.96 8.93
CA GLU A 338 21.96 1.48 10.12
C GLU A 338 22.42 2.64 11.02
N PHE A 339 22.91 3.74 10.43
CA PHE A 339 23.27 4.95 11.19
C PHE A 339 22.08 5.53 11.96
N ILE A 340 20.92 5.72 11.31
CA ILE A 340 19.72 6.29 11.95
C ILE A 340 19.21 5.35 13.06
N GLY A 341 19.44 4.04 12.92
CA GLY A 341 19.11 3.03 13.94
C GLY A 341 20.05 2.99 15.15
N LEU A 342 21.18 3.70 15.15
CA LEU A 342 22.11 3.73 16.29
C LEU A 342 21.48 4.39 17.52
N LEU A 343 21.97 4.02 18.71
CA LEU A 343 21.65 4.74 19.95
C LEU A 343 22.32 6.13 19.93
N HIS A 344 21.52 7.19 20.10
CA HIS A 344 21.93 8.61 20.02
C HIS A 344 22.70 8.98 18.74
N PRO A 345 22.09 8.85 17.55
CA PRO A 345 22.79 8.97 16.27
C PRO A 345 23.39 10.38 16.04
N TYR A 346 22.70 11.43 16.48
CA TYR A 346 23.20 12.81 16.43
C TYR A 346 24.50 13.01 17.24
N ASN A 347 24.51 12.56 18.51
CA ASN A 347 25.68 12.67 19.37
C ASN A 347 26.86 11.85 18.82
N ARG A 348 26.58 10.62 18.35
CA ARG A 348 27.57 9.76 17.69
C ARG A 348 28.15 10.38 16.42
N LEU A 349 27.33 11.03 15.61
CA LEU A 349 27.78 11.74 14.41
C LEU A 349 28.75 12.87 14.76
N LEU A 350 28.36 13.75 15.70
CA LEU A 350 29.19 14.89 16.09
C LEU A 350 30.51 14.47 16.73
N THR A 351 30.49 13.52 17.66
CA THR A 351 31.70 12.95 18.27
C THR A 351 32.60 12.26 17.25
N SER A 352 32.03 11.58 16.26
CA SER A 352 32.79 10.98 15.17
C SER A 352 33.46 12.04 14.29
N VAL A 353 32.76 13.14 13.98
CA VAL A 353 33.35 14.29 13.27
C VAL A 353 34.47 14.91 14.08
N GLN A 354 34.24 15.24 15.36
CA GLN A 354 35.25 15.83 16.26
C GLN A 354 36.54 15.01 16.32
N SER A 355 36.39 13.69 16.40
CA SER A 355 37.54 12.80 16.52
C SER A 355 38.24 12.50 15.18
N ILE A 356 37.64 12.84 14.04
CA ILE A 356 38.28 12.71 12.71
C ILE A 356 38.88 14.05 12.28
N ASP A 357 38.14 15.14 12.50
CA ASP A 357 38.50 16.50 12.10
C ASP A 357 37.94 17.52 13.12
N PRO A 358 38.75 17.89 14.14
CA PRO A 358 38.34 18.84 15.17
C PRO A 358 38.03 20.24 14.61
N GLN A 359 38.69 20.66 13.52
CA GLN A 359 38.46 21.98 12.92
C GLN A 359 37.09 22.01 12.25
N LEU A 360 36.76 20.98 11.45
CA LEU A 360 35.44 20.84 10.84
C LEU A 360 34.33 20.74 11.90
N TYR A 361 34.58 20.05 13.01
CA TYR A 361 33.63 20.02 14.13
C TYR A 361 33.33 21.43 14.67
N ASN A 362 34.36 22.26 14.89
CA ASN A 362 34.18 23.63 15.36
C ASN A 362 33.40 24.50 14.35
N GLU A 363 33.62 24.30 13.06
CA GLU A 363 32.83 24.94 11.99
C GLU A 363 31.36 24.48 12.01
N ILE A 364 31.10 23.22 12.35
CA ILE A 364 29.73 22.67 12.40
C ILE A 364 28.95 23.20 13.60
N ILE A 365 29.57 23.24 14.79
CA ILE A 365 28.88 23.67 16.02
C ILE A 365 28.67 25.18 16.11
N SER A 366 29.50 25.97 15.42
CA SER A 366 29.35 27.44 15.38
C SER A 366 28.11 27.88 14.56
N ASN A 367 27.58 27.01 13.70
CA ASN A 367 26.36 27.23 12.94
C ASN A 367 25.11 26.75 13.71
N THR A 368 24.69 27.49 14.73
CA THR A 368 23.63 27.08 15.68
C THR A 368 22.28 26.76 15.02
N GLY A 369 21.86 27.53 14.01
CA GLY A 369 20.63 27.28 13.25
C GLY A 369 20.66 25.96 12.48
N PRO A 370 21.60 25.77 11.54
CA PRO A 370 21.80 24.49 10.84
C PRO A 370 22.03 23.30 11.78
N LEU A 371 22.71 23.50 12.92
CA LEU A 371 22.93 22.46 13.92
C LEU A 371 21.62 21.96 14.55
N ALA A 372 20.74 22.88 14.93
CA ALA A 372 19.41 22.53 15.44
C ALA A 372 18.57 21.80 14.38
N ASN A 373 18.63 22.23 13.13
CA ASN A 373 17.96 21.56 12.02
C ASN A 373 18.50 20.15 11.77
N LEU A 374 19.82 19.94 11.90
CA LEU A 374 20.42 18.61 11.77
C LEU A 374 19.94 17.66 12.86
N ARG A 375 19.89 18.11 14.13
CA ARG A 375 19.35 17.30 15.23
C ARG A 375 17.89 16.94 14.97
N ARG A 376 17.07 17.92 14.56
CA ARG A 376 15.65 17.71 14.22
C ARG A 376 15.48 16.74 13.06
N LEU A 377 16.22 16.91 11.97
CA LEU A 377 16.16 16.03 10.81
C LEU A 377 16.48 14.58 11.17
N ILE A 378 17.56 14.35 11.93
CA ILE A 378 17.94 12.98 12.34
C ILE A 378 16.83 12.36 13.21
N ASN A 379 16.23 13.15 14.11
CA ASN A 379 15.13 12.69 14.94
C ASN A 379 13.86 12.43 14.12
N ASP A 380 13.49 13.33 13.21
CA ASP A 380 12.34 13.17 12.32
C ASP A 380 12.49 11.92 11.45
N LEU A 381 13.67 11.70 10.86
CA LEU A 381 13.97 10.47 10.10
C LEU A 381 13.85 9.23 11.00
N ARG A 382 14.35 9.28 12.23
CA ARG A 382 14.25 8.15 13.17
C ARG A 382 12.81 7.85 13.58
N LEU A 383 12.02 8.89 13.85
CA LEU A 383 10.59 8.75 14.15
C LEU A 383 9.84 8.18 12.97
N ALA A 384 10.12 8.71 11.77
CA ALA A 384 9.50 8.24 10.55
C ALA A 384 9.82 6.75 10.32
N MET A 385 11.10 6.36 10.40
CA MET A 385 11.55 4.99 10.13
C MET A 385 11.11 3.95 11.15
N TYR A 386 11.12 4.30 12.44
CA TYR A 386 11.03 3.32 13.53
C TYR A 386 9.81 3.51 14.43
N GLY A 387 9.02 4.58 14.27
CA GLY A 387 7.77 4.79 15.00
C GLY A 387 7.91 4.99 16.52
N VAL A 388 9.12 5.14 17.06
CA VAL A 388 9.40 5.22 18.50
C VAL A 388 10.14 6.52 18.82
N GLN A 389 9.55 7.36 19.69
CA GLN A 389 10.32 8.42 20.35
C GLN A 389 11.36 7.76 21.29
N PRO A 390 12.63 8.20 21.28
CA PRO A 390 13.62 7.63 22.17
C PRO A 390 13.19 7.85 23.62
N GLN A 391 13.00 6.77 24.38
CA GLN A 391 13.12 6.85 25.83
C GLN A 391 14.53 7.35 26.14
N GLY A 392 14.63 8.53 26.80
CA GLY A 392 15.88 9.03 27.35
C GLY A 392 16.48 10.30 26.73
N GLU A 393 15.68 11.28 26.31
CA GLU A 393 16.12 12.68 26.30
C GLU A 393 15.55 13.39 27.53
N MET A 394 16.17 13.19 28.70
CA MET A 394 16.08 14.19 29.77
C MET A 394 17.05 15.32 29.42
N VAL A 395 16.50 16.54 29.47
CA VAL A 395 17.09 17.89 29.38
C VAL A 395 18.61 17.98 29.42
#